data_AF-A0A8T0I6Q7-F1
#
_entry.id   AF-A0A8T0I6Q7-F1
#
_cell.length_a   1.000
_cell.length_b   1.000
_cell.length_c   1.000
_cell.angle_alpha   90.00
_cell.angle_beta   90.00
_cell.angle_gamma   90.00
#
_symmetry.space_group_name_H-M   'P 1'
#
loop_
_entity.id
_entity.type
_entity.pdbx_description
1 polymer ?
#
loop_
_entity_poly.entity_id
_entity_poly.type
_entity_poly.pdbx_seq_one_letter_code
_entity_poly.pdbx_strand_id
1 'polypeptide(L)'
;MQSLAQIQSAAGRRISLRRGERLSEIFSERECGFVGLVGKDLIEARCSFSFQNGCSLPGSLGNSRSGSSRVSCMQDDRVSKSELKELAEIVLSEAAGEDSASESAGSSYFSGIESDEVAERTSSVAAKVDARHPLDLRWIGEWADALTERGMLKRRTFYSHDDWLRHRSSTRHYRHFASSFSSRAILSLIPPVGTMTAISLAVAIYNSIVLTGWLPSFIPLLHASSLSYQLTAPALALLLVFRTEASYSRYDEARKTWTKVISSSKDMARQSMAWAQCPADHQRKKLLLDYILAFPVALKCHLLNGSDIAAELREILEEDDLALVLRAEHRPNCLIQLITHSVKSIKFEDGERSALDTNISQFTESISVCERLIRTPIPLAYTRLTSRILVLWHLALPVVLWDDCHWVVVPATFISAASLFCIEEVGVLIEEPFPILALDRMCAKATENIQELAALQVQAQVHLTRKTMKKVVSNGVTR
;
A
#
# COMPACT_ATOMS: atom_id res chain seq x y z
N MET A 1 31.62 58.46 -0.43
CA MET A 1 30.99 57.27 0.16
C MET A 1 30.74 56.25 -0.94
N GLN A 2 31.34 55.04 -0.82
CA GLN A 2 30.97 53.73 -1.41
C GLN A 2 30.64 53.69 -2.93
N SER A 3 31.65 53.59 -3.81
CA SER A 3 32.16 52.36 -4.50
C SER A 3 31.17 51.73 -5.52
N LEU A 4 31.23 52.17 -6.79
CA LEU A 4 31.84 51.49 -7.98
C LEU A 4 30.92 50.40 -8.60
N ALA A 5 30.22 50.59 -9.74
CA ALA A 5 30.59 50.95 -11.12
C ALA A 5 31.09 49.76 -11.99
N GLN A 6 30.31 49.50 -13.06
CA GLN A 6 30.68 49.13 -14.46
C GLN A 6 31.65 47.95 -14.76
N ILE A 7 31.58 47.52 -16.04
CA ILE A 7 32.54 46.69 -16.82
C ILE A 7 32.13 45.19 -16.82
N GLN A 8 31.55 44.62 -17.91
CA GLN A 8 32.11 44.35 -19.25
C GLN A 8 33.05 43.13 -19.27
N SER A 9 32.64 42.10 -20.03
CA SER A 9 33.47 41.08 -20.68
C SER A 9 34.10 39.93 -19.85
N ALA A 10 34.09 38.76 -20.50
CA ALA A 10 35.08 37.69 -20.44
C ALA A 10 35.06 36.71 -19.24
N ALA A 11 34.22 35.68 -19.36
CA ALA A 11 34.74 34.31 -19.45
C ALA A 11 34.02 33.65 -20.64
N GLY A 12 34.55 33.62 -21.86
CA GLY A 12 35.95 33.45 -22.19
C GLY A 12 36.30 31.97 -22.43
N ARG A 13 35.36 31.15 -22.91
CA ARG A 13 35.70 30.07 -23.86
C ARG A 13 34.69 30.04 -25.00
N ARG A 14 35.04 30.71 -26.11
CA ARG A 14 34.62 30.23 -27.42
C ARG A 14 35.37 28.92 -27.64
N ILE A 15 34.69 27.79 -27.60
CA ILE A 15 35.13 26.65 -28.41
C ILE A 15 34.56 26.93 -29.79
N SER A 16 35.42 27.42 -30.68
CA SER A 16 35.14 27.46 -32.11
C SER A 16 35.15 26.02 -32.60
N LEU A 17 33.98 25.40 -32.73
CA LEU A 17 33.86 24.17 -33.50
C LEU A 17 34.08 24.51 -34.97
N ARG A 18 35.31 24.28 -35.45
CA ARG A 18 35.52 24.04 -36.88
C ARG A 18 34.79 22.76 -37.23
N ARG A 19 34.24 22.73 -38.43
CA ARG A 19 33.57 21.58 -39.02
C ARG A 19 34.48 20.34 -38.91
N GLY A 20 34.23 19.45 -37.94
CA GLY A 20 35.01 18.21 -37.80
C GLY A 20 35.27 17.58 -36.42
N GLU A 21 34.72 18.05 -35.28
CA GLU A 21 35.00 17.41 -33.96
C GLU A 21 33.77 16.73 -33.31
N ARG A 22 34.01 15.59 -32.62
CA ARG A 22 32.99 14.72 -32.00
C ARG A 22 32.68 15.13 -30.56
N LEU A 23 31.39 15.14 -30.21
CA LEU A 23 30.83 15.55 -28.91
C LEU A 23 30.99 14.54 -27.75
N SER A 24 31.82 13.51 -27.87
CA SER A 24 31.91 12.42 -26.89
C SER A 24 32.96 12.60 -25.78
N GLU A 25 33.67 13.74 -25.71
CA GLU A 25 34.76 13.95 -24.73
C GLU A 25 34.55 15.13 -23.75
N ILE A 26 33.36 15.74 -23.67
CA ILE A 26 33.16 16.96 -22.83
C ILE A 26 32.25 16.76 -21.60
N PHE A 27 31.54 15.64 -21.43
CA PHE A 27 30.68 15.44 -20.26
C PHE A 27 30.95 14.13 -19.53
N SER A 28 31.86 14.21 -18.56
CA SER A 28 31.97 13.27 -17.45
C SER A 28 31.56 14.00 -16.17
N GLU A 29 30.80 13.30 -15.33
CA GLU A 29 30.43 13.63 -13.96
C GLU A 29 29.32 14.70 -13.71
N ARG A 30 28.28 14.20 -13.03
CA ARG A 30 27.30 14.87 -12.15
C ARG A 30 26.02 15.47 -12.76
N GLU A 31 24.94 15.03 -12.11
CA GLU A 31 23.56 15.56 -12.05
C GLU A 31 22.52 15.14 -13.12
N CYS A 32 21.49 14.51 -12.53
CA CYS A 32 20.08 14.29 -12.84
C CYS A 32 19.42 14.78 -14.14
N GLY A 33 18.32 14.09 -14.44
CA GLY A 33 17.53 14.21 -15.66
C GLY A 33 17.01 15.61 -15.98
N PHE A 34 16.69 15.78 -17.26
CA PHE A 34 16.02 16.96 -17.80
C PHE A 34 14.60 16.60 -18.22
N VAL A 35 13.64 17.37 -17.70
CA VAL A 35 12.27 17.47 -18.22
C VAL A 35 12.25 18.63 -19.21
N GLY A 36 11.90 18.36 -20.46
CA GLY A 36 11.71 19.36 -21.50
C GLY A 36 10.25 19.40 -21.95
N LEU A 37 9.60 20.55 -21.81
CA LEU A 37 8.25 20.84 -22.30
C LEU A 37 8.28 21.19 -23.79
N VAL A 38 7.55 20.44 -24.62
CA VAL A 38 7.14 20.88 -25.97
C VAL A 38 5.68 20.47 -26.18
N GLY A 39 4.73 21.40 -26.03
CA GLY A 39 3.32 21.14 -26.34
C GLY A 39 2.62 20.12 -25.41
N LYS A 40 1.33 19.85 -25.66
CA LYS A 40 0.35 19.40 -24.66
C LYS A 40 0.35 17.91 -24.24
N ASP A 41 1.31 17.10 -24.65
CA ASP A 41 1.34 15.67 -24.29
C ASP A 41 2.68 15.28 -23.63
N LEU A 42 2.60 14.60 -22.49
CA LEU A 42 3.75 14.13 -21.70
C LEU A 42 4.09 12.68 -22.13
N ILE A 43 5.25 12.47 -22.77
CA ILE A 43 5.76 11.14 -23.10
C ILE A 43 7.07 10.92 -22.35
N GLU A 44 7.08 9.98 -21.42
CA GLU A 44 8.28 9.52 -20.70
C GLU A 44 8.93 8.39 -21.51
N ALA A 45 10.07 8.67 -22.15
CA ALA A 45 10.85 7.65 -22.84
C ALA A 45 11.99 7.16 -21.94
N ARG A 46 11.86 5.96 -21.35
CA ARG A 46 12.98 5.24 -20.73
C ARG A 46 13.75 4.50 -21.82
N CYS A 47 14.99 4.87 -22.06
CA CYS A 47 15.95 4.04 -22.79
C CYS A 47 16.54 3.00 -21.84
N SER A 48 16.19 1.73 -22.05
CA SER A 48 16.85 0.57 -21.43
C SER A 48 18.12 0.25 -22.22
N PHE A 49 19.30 0.40 -21.60
CA PHE A 49 20.53 -0.18 -22.14
C PHE A 49 20.68 -1.61 -21.60
N SER A 50 20.57 -2.59 -22.50
CA SER A 50 20.97 -3.97 -22.26
C SER A 50 22.47 -4.09 -22.51
N PHE A 51 23.24 -4.38 -21.46
CA PHE A 51 24.58 -4.95 -21.59
C PHE A 51 24.42 -6.47 -21.51
N GLN A 52 24.54 -7.17 -22.64
CA GLN A 52 24.63 -8.63 -22.67
C GLN A 52 26.07 -9.08 -22.41
N ASN A 53 26.15 -10.07 -21.53
CA ASN A 53 27.35 -10.71 -20.98
C ASN A 53 28.32 -11.22 -22.05
N GLY A 54 29.61 -10.99 -21.80
CA GLY A 54 30.68 -11.78 -22.37
C GLY A 54 30.83 -13.10 -21.62
N CYS A 55 30.62 -14.21 -22.33
CA CYS A 55 31.19 -15.51 -21.98
C CYS A 55 32.37 -15.78 -22.92
N SER A 56 33.54 -15.98 -22.33
CA SER A 56 34.79 -16.38 -22.97
C SER A 56 34.89 -17.90 -23.02
N LEU A 57 35.34 -18.45 -24.16
CA LEU A 57 36.22 -19.64 -24.36
C LEU A 57 36.34 -19.95 -25.88
N PRO A 58 37.35 -20.73 -26.34
CA PRO A 58 38.38 -20.23 -27.27
C PRO A 58 38.35 -20.88 -28.66
N GLY A 59 39.01 -20.26 -29.65
CA GLY A 59 39.29 -20.90 -30.94
C GLY A 59 39.92 -19.97 -31.98
N SER A 60 41.08 -20.35 -32.51
CA SER A 60 41.95 -19.59 -33.40
C SER A 60 41.54 -19.61 -34.89
N LEU A 61 42.24 -18.78 -35.69
CA LEU A 61 42.27 -18.64 -37.17
C LEU A 61 41.17 -17.74 -37.74
N GLY A 62 41.40 -16.74 -38.60
CA GLY A 62 42.59 -16.28 -39.31
C GLY A 62 42.19 -15.08 -40.21
N ASN A 63 43.19 -14.31 -40.64
CA ASN A 63 43.19 -13.18 -41.58
C ASN A 63 41.97 -12.96 -42.51
N SER A 64 41.52 -11.71 -42.64
CA SER A 64 41.62 -10.94 -43.90
C SER A 64 40.76 -9.65 -43.91
N ARG A 65 41.45 -8.53 -44.13
CA ARG A 65 41.13 -7.31 -44.89
C ARG A 65 39.68 -6.97 -45.29
N SER A 66 39.43 -5.66 -45.15
CA SER A 66 38.79 -4.76 -46.12
C SER A 66 37.26 -4.59 -46.09
N GLY A 67 36.84 -3.38 -45.72
CA GLY A 67 36.14 -2.54 -46.69
C GLY A 67 34.67 -2.24 -46.42
N SER A 68 34.43 -0.94 -46.29
CA SER A 68 33.27 -0.21 -46.82
C SER A 68 31.91 -0.37 -46.15
N SER A 69 31.48 0.77 -45.61
CA SER A 69 30.13 1.15 -45.26
C SER A 69 29.10 0.83 -46.36
N ARG A 70 27.91 0.38 -45.95
CA ARG A 70 26.64 0.87 -46.49
C ARG A 70 25.47 0.47 -45.59
N VAL A 71 24.88 1.49 -44.99
CA VAL A 71 23.51 1.48 -44.45
C VAL A 71 22.56 1.44 -45.65
N SER A 72 21.59 0.54 -45.63
CA SER A 72 20.37 0.68 -46.42
C SER A 72 19.20 0.15 -45.59
N CYS A 73 18.34 1.07 -45.16
CA CYS A 73 17.01 0.77 -44.68
C CYS A 73 16.15 0.35 -45.89
N MET A 74 15.45 -0.77 -45.77
CA MET A 74 14.15 -0.94 -46.43
C MET A 74 13.16 -1.51 -45.42
N GLN A 75 11.97 -0.92 -45.45
CA GLN A 75 10.80 -1.16 -44.63
C GLN A 75 10.26 -2.59 -44.82
N ASP A 76 9.98 -3.26 -43.70
CA ASP A 76 9.23 -4.52 -43.62
C ASP A 76 7.71 -4.26 -43.72
N ASP A 77 7.07 -4.96 -44.65
CA ASP A 77 5.63 -5.15 -44.73
C ASP A 77 5.25 -6.53 -44.15
N ARG A 78 4.37 -6.49 -43.13
CA ARG A 78 3.33 -7.47 -42.76
C ARG A 78 3.64 -8.98 -42.85
N VAL A 79 3.67 -9.65 -41.69
CA VAL A 79 3.37 -11.10 -41.58
C VAL A 79 2.28 -11.35 -40.53
N SER A 80 1.35 -12.26 -40.88
CA SER A 80 0.02 -12.43 -40.30
C SER A 80 -0.03 -13.41 -39.11
N LYS A 81 -0.99 -13.18 -38.20
CA LYS A 81 -1.27 -13.93 -36.95
C LYS A 81 -1.81 -15.38 -37.14
N SER A 82 -1.58 -16.03 -38.29
CA SER A 82 -2.15 -17.35 -38.58
C SER A 82 -1.17 -18.53 -38.42
N GLU A 83 0.13 -18.27 -38.31
CA GLU A 83 1.15 -19.34 -38.19
C GLU A 83 1.66 -19.60 -36.76
N LEU A 84 1.21 -18.83 -35.76
CA LEU A 84 1.58 -19.01 -34.34
C LEU A 84 0.63 -19.94 -33.56
N LYS A 85 -0.43 -20.45 -34.21
CA LYS A 85 -1.40 -21.35 -33.57
C LYS A 85 -1.14 -22.84 -33.80
N GLU A 86 -0.22 -23.18 -34.71
CA GLU A 86 0.04 -24.57 -35.10
C GLU A 86 1.27 -25.18 -34.40
N LEU A 87 2.02 -24.39 -33.61
CA LEU A 87 3.19 -24.84 -32.85
C LEU A 87 2.91 -25.06 -31.35
N ALA A 88 1.69 -24.77 -30.86
CA ALA A 88 1.32 -24.94 -29.45
C ALA A 88 0.62 -26.28 -29.14
N GLU A 89 0.32 -27.10 -30.15
CA GLU A 89 -0.46 -28.34 -29.99
C GLU A 89 0.39 -29.64 -30.03
N ILE A 90 1.72 -29.54 -30.08
CA ILE A 90 2.62 -30.71 -30.27
C ILE A 90 3.47 -31.07 -29.02
N VAL A 91 3.35 -30.36 -27.90
CA VAL A 91 4.21 -30.60 -26.70
C VAL A 91 3.46 -31.17 -25.48
N LEU A 92 2.16 -31.48 -25.57
CA LEU A 92 1.38 -32.05 -24.45
C LEU A 92 0.98 -33.52 -24.67
N SER A 93 1.94 -34.34 -25.07
CA SER A 93 1.73 -35.78 -25.30
C SER A 93 2.99 -36.58 -24.98
N GLU A 94 3.56 -36.42 -23.78
CA GLU A 94 4.53 -37.36 -23.23
C GLU A 94 4.67 -37.16 -21.72
N ALA A 95 4.77 -38.27 -20.98
CA ALA A 95 4.88 -38.41 -19.52
C ALA A 95 3.57 -38.50 -18.72
N ALA A 96 2.82 -39.58 -18.95
CA ALA A 96 2.08 -40.26 -17.91
C ALA A 96 2.90 -41.48 -17.44
N GLY A 97 3.14 -41.63 -16.14
CA GLY A 97 3.61 -42.88 -15.54
C GLY A 97 4.32 -42.78 -14.18
N GLU A 98 3.65 -43.33 -13.16
CA GLU A 98 4.17 -43.97 -11.92
C GLU A 98 4.08 -43.24 -10.56
N ASP A 99 3.43 -43.98 -9.64
CA ASP A 99 3.06 -43.70 -8.26
C ASP A 99 4.23 -43.86 -7.26
N SER A 100 4.23 -43.08 -6.16
CA SER A 100 4.41 -43.60 -4.79
C SER A 100 4.23 -42.51 -3.72
N ALA A 101 3.69 -42.93 -2.58
CA ALA A 101 3.23 -42.11 -1.47
C ALA A 101 4.36 -41.55 -0.57
N SER A 102 4.18 -40.32 -0.08
CA SER A 102 4.64 -39.90 1.25
C SER A 102 3.88 -38.64 1.72
N GLU A 103 3.34 -38.72 2.93
CA GLU A 103 2.73 -37.61 3.68
C GLU A 103 3.71 -36.44 3.90
N SER A 104 3.28 -35.22 3.58
CA SER A 104 3.66 -34.03 4.35
C SER A 104 2.62 -32.93 4.16
N ALA A 105 1.97 -32.55 5.26
CA ALA A 105 1.08 -31.41 5.35
C ALA A 105 1.85 -30.09 5.18
N GLY A 106 1.23 -29.11 4.52
CA GLY A 106 1.53 -27.70 4.71
C GLY A 106 1.96 -26.94 3.45
N SER A 107 1.14 -25.95 3.08
CA SER A 107 1.51 -24.74 2.35
C SER A 107 1.99 -24.91 0.90
N SER A 108 1.04 -25.07 -0.03
CA SER A 108 1.21 -24.60 -1.41
C SER A 108 -0.13 -24.08 -1.95
N TYR A 109 -0.44 -22.81 -1.68
CA TYR A 109 -1.59 -22.14 -2.34
C TYR A 109 -1.24 -20.78 -2.94
N PHE A 110 0.03 -20.37 -2.95
CA PHE A 110 0.45 -19.14 -3.63
C PHE A 110 1.81 -19.33 -4.29
N SER A 111 1.78 -19.89 -5.50
CA SER A 111 2.87 -19.75 -6.45
C SER A 111 2.29 -19.64 -7.85
N GLY A 112 2.42 -18.45 -8.45
CA GLY A 112 2.28 -18.24 -9.88
C GLY A 112 0.90 -17.80 -10.34
N ILE A 113 0.57 -16.52 -10.14
CA ILE A 113 -0.19 -15.74 -11.13
C ILE A 113 0.49 -14.38 -11.24
N GLU A 114 0.90 -14.05 -12.46
CA GLU A 114 1.62 -12.85 -12.89
C GLU A 114 1.01 -11.55 -12.36
N SER A 115 1.88 -10.71 -11.79
CA SER A 115 1.56 -9.36 -11.30
C SER A 115 1.05 -8.40 -12.39
N ASP A 116 1.27 -8.72 -13.67
CA ASP A 116 0.84 -7.89 -14.80
C ASP A 116 -0.62 -8.18 -15.21
N GLU A 117 -1.15 -9.38 -14.96
CA GLU A 117 -2.51 -9.77 -15.37
C GLU A 117 -3.61 -9.16 -14.47
N VAL A 118 -3.29 -8.87 -13.20
CA VAL A 118 -4.23 -8.29 -12.22
C VAL A 118 -4.40 -6.77 -12.43
N ALA A 119 -3.33 -6.07 -12.84
CA ALA A 119 -3.39 -4.64 -13.19
C ALA A 119 -4.16 -4.41 -14.50
N GLU A 120 -4.00 -5.27 -15.51
CA GLU A 120 -4.81 -5.21 -16.73
C GLU A 120 -6.28 -5.57 -16.46
N ARG A 121 -6.56 -6.59 -15.64
CA ARG A 121 -7.96 -6.96 -15.30
C ARG A 121 -8.70 -5.84 -14.59
N THR A 122 -8.09 -5.15 -13.62
CA THR A 122 -8.74 -4.05 -12.88
C THR A 122 -8.99 -2.79 -13.73
N SER A 123 -8.16 -2.53 -14.75
CA SER A 123 -8.41 -1.46 -15.71
C SER A 123 -9.53 -1.80 -16.71
N SER A 124 -9.67 -3.09 -17.06
CA SER A 124 -10.68 -3.57 -18.03
C SER A 124 -12.11 -3.66 -17.46
N VAL A 125 -12.27 -3.83 -16.15
CA VAL A 125 -13.58 -3.93 -15.47
C VAL A 125 -14.31 -2.58 -15.47
N ALA A 126 -13.58 -1.45 -15.42
CA ALA A 126 -14.18 -0.12 -15.42
C ALA A 126 -14.71 0.33 -16.79
N ALA A 127 -14.40 -0.39 -17.88
CA ALA A 127 -14.67 0.06 -19.25
C ALA A 127 -15.65 -0.81 -20.04
N LYS A 128 -16.16 -1.92 -19.48
CA LYS A 128 -17.10 -2.80 -20.16
C LYS A 128 -18.50 -2.72 -19.56
N VAL A 129 -19.19 -1.62 -19.88
CA VAL A 129 -20.66 -1.63 -19.87
C VAL A 129 -21.09 -2.65 -20.94
N ASP A 130 -21.46 -3.86 -20.53
CA ASP A 130 -21.99 -4.87 -21.46
C ASP A 130 -23.38 -4.37 -21.91
N ALA A 131 -23.41 -3.71 -23.07
CA ALA A 131 -24.60 -3.06 -23.65
C ALA A 131 -25.73 -4.04 -24.04
N ARG A 132 -25.67 -5.29 -23.57
CA ARG A 132 -26.61 -6.37 -23.89
C ARG A 132 -27.68 -6.61 -22.82
N HIS A 133 -27.53 -6.05 -21.61
CA HIS A 133 -28.55 -6.13 -20.55
C HIS A 133 -28.71 -4.80 -19.79
N PRO A 134 -29.65 -3.92 -20.19
CA PRO A 134 -29.86 -2.62 -19.54
C PRO A 134 -30.45 -2.70 -18.12
N LEU A 135 -30.87 -3.90 -17.67
CA LEU A 135 -31.42 -4.16 -16.33
C LEU A 135 -30.43 -4.86 -15.39
N ASP A 136 -29.18 -5.07 -15.81
CA ASP A 136 -28.21 -5.77 -14.96
C ASP A 136 -27.67 -4.84 -13.87
N LEU A 137 -28.37 -4.73 -12.74
CA LEU A 137 -27.99 -3.90 -11.59
C LEU A 137 -26.64 -4.28 -10.95
N ARG A 138 -25.99 -5.36 -11.39
CA ARG A 138 -24.66 -5.78 -10.94
C ARG A 138 -23.58 -4.75 -11.21
N TRP A 139 -23.69 -3.98 -12.30
CA TRP A 139 -22.71 -2.94 -12.65
C TRP A 139 -22.59 -1.86 -11.57
N ILE A 140 -23.67 -1.54 -10.85
CA ILE A 140 -23.66 -0.53 -9.77
C ILE A 140 -22.85 -1.05 -8.59
N GLY A 141 -22.99 -2.34 -8.27
CA GLY A 141 -22.18 -3.02 -7.25
C GLY A 141 -20.72 -3.02 -7.64
N GLU A 142 -20.39 -3.50 -8.84
CA GLU A 142 -19.00 -3.55 -9.33
C GLU A 142 -18.33 -2.16 -9.39
N TRP A 143 -19.09 -1.13 -9.79
CA TRP A 143 -18.62 0.26 -9.77
C TRP A 143 -18.32 0.75 -8.34
N ALA A 144 -19.24 0.48 -7.41
CA ALA A 144 -19.07 0.86 -6.01
C ALA A 144 -17.86 0.13 -5.39
N ASP A 145 -17.72 -1.17 -5.64
CA ASP A 145 -16.60 -2.00 -5.17
C ASP A 145 -15.27 -1.49 -5.73
N ALA A 146 -15.20 -1.21 -7.04
CA ALA A 146 -14.00 -0.64 -7.65
C ALA A 146 -13.61 0.73 -7.05
N LEU A 147 -14.60 1.54 -6.67
CA LEU A 147 -14.34 2.81 -5.98
C LEU A 147 -13.84 2.60 -4.55
N THR A 148 -14.36 1.59 -3.84
CA THR A 148 -13.88 1.22 -2.50
C THR A 148 -12.56 0.45 -2.53
N GLU A 149 -12.13 -0.08 -3.66
CA GLU A 149 -10.77 -0.59 -3.82
C GLU A 149 -9.75 0.54 -4.08
N ARG A 150 -10.02 1.44 -5.03
CA ARG A 150 -9.04 2.48 -5.48
C ARG A 150 -8.47 3.39 -4.39
N GLY A 151 -9.30 3.78 -3.44
CA GLY A 151 -8.90 4.53 -2.25
C GLY A 151 -8.42 3.71 -1.06
N MET A 152 -8.46 2.35 -1.07
CA MET A 152 -7.73 1.53 -0.08
C MET A 152 -6.23 1.63 -0.42
N LEU A 153 -5.94 1.71 -1.72
CA LEU A 153 -4.62 1.94 -2.28
C LEU A 153 -4.10 3.38 -2.14
N LYS A 154 -4.90 4.32 -1.61
CA LYS A 154 -4.45 5.71 -1.41
C LYS A 154 -3.51 5.81 -0.21
N ARG A 155 -2.25 6.16 -0.48
CA ARG A 155 -1.23 6.43 0.55
C ARG A 155 -1.68 7.54 1.49
N ARG A 156 -1.67 7.27 2.79
CA ARG A 156 -2.06 8.24 3.83
C ARG A 156 -0.86 8.91 4.47
N THR A 157 -1.06 10.14 4.91
CA THR A 157 -0.05 10.94 5.63
C THR A 157 -0.38 11.02 7.12
N PHE A 158 0.60 11.43 7.93
CA PHE A 158 0.34 11.74 9.33
C PHE A 158 -0.56 12.95 9.49
N TYR A 159 -1.27 12.96 10.60
CA TYR A 159 -2.11 14.07 11.02
C TYR A 159 -1.23 15.22 11.52
N SER A 160 -1.18 16.32 10.77
CA SER A 160 -0.37 17.49 11.12
C SER A 160 -1.04 18.36 12.19
N HIS A 161 -0.29 19.31 12.75
CA HIS A 161 -0.86 20.29 13.69
C HIS A 161 -1.99 21.11 13.04
N ASP A 162 -1.81 21.50 11.77
CA ASP A 162 -2.84 22.22 11.02
C ASP A 162 -4.08 21.37 10.79
N ASP A 163 -3.92 20.05 10.63
CA ASP A 163 -5.05 19.13 10.56
C ASP A 163 -5.79 19.04 11.89
N TRP A 164 -5.08 19.11 13.03
CA TRP A 164 -5.70 19.19 14.37
C TRP A 164 -6.46 20.50 14.59
N LEU A 165 -5.91 21.61 14.12
CA LEU A 165 -6.60 22.90 14.14
C LEU A 165 -7.87 22.85 13.27
N ARG A 166 -7.77 22.29 12.06
CA ARG A 166 -8.92 22.06 11.18
C ARG A 166 -9.95 21.11 11.81
N HIS A 167 -9.51 20.09 12.57
CA HIS A 167 -10.40 19.15 13.25
C HIS A 167 -11.21 19.78 14.39
N ARG A 168 -10.59 20.71 15.12
CA ARG A 168 -11.18 21.40 16.26
C ARG A 168 -12.13 22.54 15.83
N SER A 169 -12.08 22.96 14.56
CA SER A 169 -12.91 24.07 14.08
C SER A 169 -14.40 23.79 14.23
N SER A 170 -15.18 24.79 14.64
CA SER A 170 -16.65 24.68 14.73
C SER A 170 -17.31 24.43 13.37
N THR A 171 -16.69 24.92 12.30
CA THR A 171 -17.10 24.70 10.90
C THR A 171 -16.90 23.26 10.42
N ARG A 172 -16.31 22.37 11.23
CA ARG A 172 -16.07 20.97 10.86
C ARG A 172 -17.35 20.25 10.45
N HIS A 173 -18.47 20.50 11.14
CA HIS A 173 -19.72 19.78 10.92
C HIS A 173 -20.27 20.05 9.51
N TYR A 174 -20.24 21.32 9.08
CA TYR A 174 -20.64 21.70 7.72
C TYR A 174 -19.71 21.09 6.66
N ARG A 175 -18.39 21.16 6.87
CA ARG A 175 -17.42 20.58 5.93
C ARG A 175 -17.58 19.06 5.82
N HIS A 176 -17.75 18.37 6.95
CA HIS A 176 -18.00 16.93 6.96
C HIS A 176 -19.29 16.61 6.22
N PHE A 177 -20.39 17.30 6.53
CA PHE A 177 -21.67 17.13 5.84
C PHE A 177 -21.57 17.37 4.33
N ALA A 178 -20.90 18.44 3.89
CA ALA A 178 -20.69 18.71 2.47
C ALA A 178 -19.80 17.65 1.80
N SER A 179 -18.75 17.20 2.48
CA SER A 179 -17.85 16.14 1.98
C SER A 179 -18.44 14.73 2.04
N SER A 180 -19.49 14.51 2.84
CA SER A 180 -20.15 13.22 3.00
C SER A 180 -20.62 12.66 1.66
N PHE A 181 -21.18 13.49 0.79
CA PHE A 181 -21.64 13.09 -0.54
C PHE A 181 -20.51 12.67 -1.50
N SER A 182 -19.25 12.94 -1.16
CA SER A 182 -18.07 12.52 -1.92
C SER A 182 -17.23 11.47 -1.18
N SER A 183 -17.66 11.07 0.02
CA SER A 183 -16.94 10.09 0.82
C SER A 183 -17.15 8.69 0.24
N ARG A 184 -16.06 7.92 0.16
CA ARG A 184 -16.09 6.51 -0.21
C ARG A 184 -17.16 5.73 0.54
N ALA A 185 -17.20 5.89 1.86
CA ALA A 185 -18.08 5.11 2.72
C ALA A 185 -19.57 5.40 2.44
N ILE A 186 -19.90 6.51 1.76
CA ILE A 186 -21.28 6.82 1.37
C ILE A 186 -21.56 6.36 -0.05
N LEU A 187 -20.55 6.40 -0.93
CA LEU A 187 -20.68 5.90 -2.29
C LEU A 187 -20.82 4.37 -2.33
N SER A 188 -20.17 3.63 -1.42
CA SER A 188 -20.36 2.18 -1.28
C SER A 188 -21.77 1.79 -0.79
N LEU A 189 -22.50 2.72 -0.17
CA LEU A 189 -23.87 2.49 0.32
C LEU A 189 -24.95 2.66 -0.75
N ILE A 190 -24.61 3.18 -1.93
CA ILE A 190 -25.58 3.45 -3.00
C ILE A 190 -26.38 2.19 -3.37
N PRO A 191 -25.76 1.01 -3.63
CA PRO A 191 -26.52 -0.20 -3.92
C PRO A 191 -27.47 -0.65 -2.77
N PRO A 192 -27.02 -0.87 -1.51
CA PRO A 192 -27.91 -1.34 -0.45
C PRO A 192 -28.97 -0.30 -0.07
N VAL A 193 -28.63 0.98 0.03
CA VAL A 193 -29.61 2.03 0.39
C VAL A 193 -30.59 2.26 -0.77
N GLY A 194 -30.10 2.24 -2.02
CA GLY A 194 -30.93 2.35 -3.21
C GLY A 194 -31.95 1.23 -3.34
N THR A 195 -31.55 -0.01 -3.04
CA THR A 195 -32.48 -1.16 -3.07
C THR A 195 -33.53 -1.07 -1.95
N MET A 196 -33.15 -0.72 -0.72
CA MET A 196 -34.10 -0.57 0.38
C MET A 196 -35.10 0.57 0.15
N THR A 197 -34.64 1.69 -0.42
CA THR A 197 -35.52 2.80 -0.77
C THR A 197 -36.45 2.49 -1.93
N ALA A 198 -35.96 1.76 -2.95
CA ALA A 198 -36.80 1.29 -4.05
C ALA A 198 -37.91 0.35 -3.54
N ILE A 199 -37.60 -0.54 -2.60
CA ILE A 199 -38.60 -1.41 -1.95
C ILE A 199 -39.59 -0.58 -1.14
N SER A 200 -39.11 0.40 -0.37
CA SER A 200 -40.02 1.31 0.36
C SER A 200 -40.95 2.08 -0.57
N LEU A 201 -40.45 2.53 -1.72
CA LEU A 201 -41.26 3.21 -2.73
C LEU A 201 -42.29 2.26 -3.33
N ALA A 202 -41.92 1.01 -3.64
CA ALA A 202 -42.84 0.00 -4.15
C ALA A 202 -43.97 -0.31 -3.14
N VAL A 203 -43.64 -0.45 -1.86
CA VAL A 203 -44.65 -0.64 -0.79
C VAL A 203 -45.57 0.57 -0.67
N ALA A 204 -45.03 1.80 -0.71
CA ALA A 204 -45.81 3.03 -0.64
C ALA A 204 -46.77 3.18 -1.83
N ILE A 205 -46.31 2.87 -3.05
CA ILE A 205 -47.13 2.86 -4.26
C ILE A 205 -48.22 1.80 -4.15
N TYR A 206 -47.86 0.57 -3.77
CA TYR A 206 -48.82 -0.52 -3.59
C TYR A 206 -49.94 -0.13 -2.62
N ASN A 207 -49.59 0.34 -1.42
CA ASN A 207 -50.59 0.72 -0.42
C ASN A 207 -51.45 1.91 -0.89
N SER A 208 -50.87 2.87 -1.64
CA SER A 208 -51.63 3.97 -2.24
C SER A 208 -52.65 3.48 -3.29
N ILE A 209 -52.29 2.50 -4.11
CA ILE A 209 -53.22 1.91 -5.10
C ILE A 209 -54.35 1.14 -4.40
N VAL A 210 -54.04 0.42 -3.32
CA VAL A 210 -55.05 -0.28 -2.51
C VAL A 210 -56.02 0.73 -1.88
N LEU A 211 -55.52 1.82 -1.29
CA LEU A 211 -56.36 2.86 -0.68
C LEU A 211 -57.23 3.63 -1.68
N THR A 212 -56.79 3.78 -2.92
CA THR A 212 -57.57 4.44 -3.98
C THR A 212 -58.65 3.55 -4.60
N GLY A 213 -58.79 2.30 -4.13
CA GLY A 213 -59.84 1.38 -4.58
C GLY A 213 -59.66 0.85 -6.00
N TRP A 214 -58.47 1.01 -6.58
CA TRP A 214 -58.12 0.51 -7.91
C TRP A 214 -57.91 -1.02 -7.92
N LEU A 215 -57.63 -1.61 -6.76
CA LEU A 215 -57.41 -3.04 -6.60
C LEU A 215 -58.68 -3.72 -6.03
N PRO A 216 -58.97 -4.98 -6.41
CA PRO A 216 -60.06 -5.75 -5.83
C PRO A 216 -59.96 -5.86 -4.30
N SER A 217 -61.11 -5.92 -3.63
CA SER A 217 -61.22 -5.96 -2.16
C SER A 217 -60.60 -7.19 -1.46
N PHE A 218 -60.13 -8.19 -2.21
CA PHE A 218 -59.42 -9.34 -1.64
C PHE A 218 -57.94 -9.04 -1.33
N ILE A 219 -57.39 -7.94 -1.85
CA ILE A 219 -55.98 -7.58 -1.70
C ILE A 219 -55.78 -6.81 -0.39
N PRO A 220 -55.01 -7.35 0.59
CA PRO A 220 -54.84 -6.69 1.88
C PRO A 220 -53.89 -5.50 1.80
N LEU A 221 -54.13 -4.52 2.67
CA LEU A 221 -53.18 -3.44 2.94
C LEU A 221 -51.93 -4.02 3.60
N LEU A 222 -50.75 -3.71 3.08
CA LEU A 222 -49.49 -4.14 3.70
C LEU A 222 -49.20 -3.21 4.86
N HIS A 223 -49.56 -3.65 6.06
CA HIS A 223 -49.24 -2.99 7.31
C HIS A 223 -48.88 -4.01 8.39
N ALA A 224 -48.06 -3.60 9.36
CA ALA A 224 -47.61 -4.45 10.45
C ALA A 224 -47.41 -3.63 11.73
N SER A 225 -47.53 -4.28 12.89
CA SER A 225 -47.43 -3.60 14.19
C SER A 225 -46.01 -3.05 14.46
N SER A 226 -45.93 -1.78 14.86
CA SER A 226 -44.68 -1.12 15.26
C SER A 226 -44.06 -1.68 16.54
N LEU A 227 -44.82 -2.41 17.35
CA LEU A 227 -44.32 -3.02 18.60
C LEU A 227 -43.17 -4.00 18.34
N SER A 228 -43.25 -4.82 17.29
CA SER A 228 -42.19 -5.78 16.94
C SER A 228 -40.87 -5.08 16.59
N TYR A 229 -40.93 -3.89 16.00
CA TYR A 229 -39.76 -3.08 15.67
C TYR A 229 -39.17 -2.40 16.91
N GLN A 230 -40.02 -1.88 17.80
CA GLN A 230 -39.57 -1.27 19.05
C GLN A 230 -38.80 -2.26 19.93
N LEU A 231 -39.21 -3.54 19.94
CA LEU A 231 -38.53 -4.59 20.69
C LEU A 231 -37.19 -5.03 20.06
N THR A 232 -37.08 -5.01 18.74
CA THR A 232 -35.90 -5.52 18.01
C THR A 232 -34.85 -4.44 17.69
N ALA A 233 -35.24 -3.17 17.62
CA ALA A 233 -34.33 -2.07 17.31
C ALA A 233 -33.14 -1.92 18.28
N PRO A 234 -33.32 -2.03 19.63
CA PRO A 234 -32.19 -1.99 20.55
C PRO A 234 -31.22 -3.17 20.35
N ALA A 235 -31.73 -4.35 20.02
CA ALA A 235 -30.90 -5.52 19.75
C ALA A 235 -30.06 -5.34 18.48
N LEU A 236 -30.66 -4.80 17.40
CA LEU A 236 -29.94 -4.46 16.17
C LEU A 236 -28.85 -3.40 16.43
N ALA A 237 -29.18 -2.33 17.17
CA ALA A 237 -28.22 -1.28 17.51
C ALA A 237 -27.03 -1.85 18.30
N LEU A 238 -27.30 -2.74 19.27
CA LEU A 238 -26.27 -3.37 20.08
C LEU A 238 -25.35 -4.29 19.25
N LEU A 239 -25.92 -5.07 18.33
CA LEU A 239 -25.15 -5.92 17.39
C LEU A 239 -24.20 -5.10 16.51
N LEU A 240 -24.66 -3.95 16.00
CA LEU A 240 -23.84 -3.03 15.21
C LEU A 240 -22.71 -2.42 16.06
N VAL A 241 -23.01 -1.94 17.27
CA VAL A 241 -22.01 -1.37 18.17
C VAL A 241 -20.92 -2.38 18.51
N PHE A 242 -21.29 -3.60 18.92
CA PHE A 242 -20.31 -4.65 19.22
C PHE A 242 -19.48 -5.04 18.00
N ARG A 243 -20.06 -5.00 16.79
CA ARG A 243 -19.30 -5.20 15.54
C ARG A 243 -18.26 -4.11 15.33
N THR A 244 -18.66 -2.84 15.46
CA THR A 244 -17.75 -1.72 15.28
C THR A 244 -16.65 -1.71 16.33
N GLU A 245 -16.96 -2.10 17.57
CA GLU A 245 -15.98 -2.19 18.66
C GLU A 245 -14.93 -3.28 18.40
N ALA A 246 -15.35 -4.47 17.95
CA ALA A 246 -14.42 -5.54 17.59
C ALA A 246 -13.50 -5.13 16.43
N SER A 247 -14.02 -4.38 15.45
CA SER A 247 -13.25 -3.85 14.33
C SER A 247 -12.25 -2.79 14.80
N TYR A 248 -12.69 -1.88 15.67
CA TYR A 248 -11.84 -0.86 16.27
C TYR A 248 -10.70 -1.45 17.12
N SER A 249 -10.97 -2.49 17.91
CA SER A 249 -9.96 -3.19 18.71
C SER A 249 -8.83 -3.74 17.85
N ARG A 250 -9.16 -4.35 16.70
CA ARG A 250 -8.16 -4.82 15.71
C ARG A 250 -7.33 -3.69 15.12
N TYR A 251 -7.99 -2.58 14.77
CA TYR A 251 -7.29 -1.39 14.28
C TYR A 251 -6.31 -0.81 15.30
N ASP A 252 -6.72 -0.73 16.57
CA ASP A 252 -5.86 -0.24 17.63
C ASP A 252 -4.67 -1.20 17.89
N GLU A 253 -4.90 -2.51 17.84
CA GLU A 253 -3.84 -3.52 17.94
C GLU A 253 -2.81 -3.40 16.79
N ALA A 254 -3.27 -3.23 15.56
CA ALA A 254 -2.41 -3.01 14.40
C ALA A 254 -1.54 -1.75 14.56
N ARG A 255 -2.15 -0.63 14.97
CA ARG A 255 -1.46 0.65 15.22
C ARG A 255 -0.41 0.54 16.30
N LYS A 256 -0.73 -0.12 17.42
CA LYS A 256 0.22 -0.35 18.52
C LYS A 256 1.40 -1.20 18.05
N THR A 257 1.13 -2.28 17.32
CA THR A 257 2.16 -3.16 16.76
C THR A 257 3.08 -2.42 15.81
N TRP A 258 2.53 -1.62 14.89
CA TRP A 258 3.36 -0.85 13.97
C TRP A 258 4.19 0.22 14.68
N THR A 259 3.64 0.86 15.71
CA THR A 259 4.40 1.80 16.55
C THR A 259 5.57 1.09 17.23
N LYS A 260 5.37 -0.14 17.72
CA LYS A 260 6.40 -1.00 18.31
C LYS A 260 7.50 -1.33 17.28
N VAL A 261 7.15 -1.72 16.06
CA VAL A 261 8.12 -1.98 14.97
C VAL A 261 9.05 -0.77 14.75
N ILE A 262 8.49 0.43 14.65
CA ILE A 262 9.27 1.65 14.42
C ILE A 262 10.16 1.98 15.63
N SER A 263 9.65 1.85 16.86
CA SER A 263 10.46 2.09 18.06
C SER A 263 11.59 1.08 18.21
N SER A 264 11.32 -0.21 18.02
CA SER A 264 12.32 -1.28 18.13
C SER A 264 13.40 -1.16 17.05
N SER A 265 13.02 -0.75 15.83
CA SER A 265 13.99 -0.46 14.76
C SER A 265 14.95 0.66 15.14
N LYS A 266 14.41 1.76 15.68
CA LYS A 266 15.21 2.89 16.16
C LYS A 266 16.11 2.50 17.34
N ASP A 267 15.59 1.74 18.30
CA ASP A 267 16.35 1.32 19.48
C ASP A 267 17.48 0.35 19.12
N MET A 268 17.23 -0.59 18.20
CA MET A 268 18.25 -1.50 17.69
C MET A 268 19.31 -0.77 16.86
N ALA A 269 18.92 0.20 16.03
CA ALA A 269 19.86 1.06 15.32
C ALA A 269 20.73 1.87 16.30
N ARG A 270 20.11 2.48 17.32
CA ARG A 270 20.83 3.24 18.37
C ARG A 270 21.88 2.39 19.07
N GLN A 271 21.49 1.19 19.50
CA GLN A 271 22.33 0.24 20.19
C GLN A 271 23.50 -0.22 19.31
N SER A 272 23.18 -0.64 18.07
CA SER A 272 24.18 -1.04 17.08
C SER A 272 25.18 0.08 16.79
N MET A 273 24.73 1.33 16.78
CA MET A 273 25.62 2.47 16.56
C MET A 273 26.50 2.80 17.75
N ALA A 274 26.00 2.65 18.99
CA ALA A 274 26.71 2.99 20.20
C ALA A 274 27.77 1.95 20.60
N TRP A 275 27.49 0.66 20.38
CA TRP A 275 28.33 -0.44 20.88
C TRP A 275 29.43 -0.86 19.92
N ALA A 276 29.27 -0.60 18.62
CA ALA A 276 30.31 -0.87 17.63
C ALA A 276 31.44 0.16 17.72
N GLN A 277 32.47 -0.15 18.53
CA GLN A 277 33.60 0.74 18.82
C GLN A 277 34.79 0.56 17.85
N CYS A 278 34.89 -0.57 17.15
CA CYS A 278 36.01 -0.86 16.25
C CYS A 278 35.82 -0.22 14.85
N PRO A 279 36.77 0.60 14.36
CA PRO A 279 36.71 1.19 13.02
C PRO A 279 36.64 0.15 11.89
N ALA A 280 37.20 -1.04 12.12
CA ALA A 280 37.19 -2.15 11.17
C ALA A 280 35.79 -2.71 10.87
N ASP A 281 34.80 -2.44 11.73
CA ASP A 281 33.43 -2.94 11.59
C ASP A 281 32.49 -1.91 10.95
N HIS A 282 33.00 -0.79 10.45
CA HIS A 282 32.18 0.28 9.87
C HIS A 282 31.27 -0.20 8.73
N GLN A 283 31.80 -1.04 7.83
CA GLN A 283 31.02 -1.61 6.73
C GLN A 283 29.94 -2.58 7.22
N ARG A 284 30.26 -3.48 8.17
CA ARG A 284 29.30 -4.43 8.75
C ARG A 284 28.19 -3.72 9.51
N LYS A 285 28.55 -2.65 10.21
CA LYS A 285 27.60 -1.77 10.91
C LYS A 285 26.66 -1.09 9.93
N LYS A 286 27.17 -0.58 8.81
CA LYS A 286 26.33 0.02 7.77
C LYS A 286 25.32 -0.99 7.24
N LEU A 287 25.77 -2.19 6.85
CA LEU A 287 24.89 -3.27 6.40
C LEU A 287 23.82 -3.63 7.45
N LEU A 288 24.21 -3.75 8.73
CA LEU A 288 23.25 -3.99 9.81
C LEU A 288 22.18 -2.89 9.89
N LEU A 289 22.56 -1.62 9.76
CA LEU A 289 21.60 -0.50 9.77
C LEU A 289 20.69 -0.51 8.54
N ASP A 290 21.23 -0.85 7.37
CA ASP A 290 20.45 -0.97 6.13
C ASP A 290 19.42 -2.10 6.24
N TYR A 291 19.78 -3.25 6.83
CA TYR A 291 18.81 -4.32 7.13
C TYR A 291 17.74 -3.92 8.15
N ILE A 292 18.12 -3.15 9.18
CA ILE A 292 17.17 -2.62 10.19
C ILE A 292 16.16 -1.68 9.53
N LEU A 293 16.60 -0.85 8.57
CA LEU A 293 15.74 0.06 7.82
C LEU A 293 14.88 -0.65 6.77
N ALA A 294 15.42 -1.70 6.16
CA ALA A 294 14.70 -2.53 5.19
C ALA A 294 13.57 -3.34 5.83
N PHE A 295 13.72 -3.75 7.10
CA PHE A 295 12.76 -4.60 7.79
C PHE A 295 11.32 -4.01 7.83
N PRO A 296 11.08 -2.77 8.32
CA PRO A 296 9.74 -2.18 8.31
C PRO A 296 9.16 -2.04 6.90
N VAL A 297 9.99 -1.75 5.89
CA VAL A 297 9.56 -1.62 4.49
C VAL A 297 9.14 -2.97 3.92
N ALA A 298 9.93 -4.02 4.15
CA ALA A 298 9.60 -5.37 3.72
C ALA A 298 8.35 -5.91 4.43
N LEU A 299 8.21 -5.64 5.74
CA LEU A 299 7.02 -6.02 6.49
C LEU A 299 5.77 -5.27 5.98
N LYS A 300 5.90 -3.98 5.65
CA LYS A 300 4.80 -3.20 5.05
C LYS A 300 4.36 -3.84 3.72
N CYS A 301 5.32 -4.11 2.83
CA CYS A 301 5.03 -4.71 1.52
C CYS A 301 4.49 -6.15 1.64
N HIS A 302 4.82 -6.86 2.71
CA HIS A 302 4.26 -8.17 3.02
C HIS A 302 2.78 -8.09 3.46
N LEU A 303 2.35 -6.97 4.04
CA LEU A 303 0.98 -6.76 4.54
C LEU A 303 0.05 -6.08 3.54
N LEU A 304 0.60 -5.42 2.52
CA LEU A 304 -0.16 -4.69 1.51
C LEU A 304 -0.05 -5.36 0.14
N ASN A 305 -1.19 -5.67 -0.47
CA ASN A 305 -1.24 -6.13 -1.86
C ASN A 305 -0.94 -4.96 -2.82
N GLY A 306 -0.14 -5.21 -3.86
CA GLY A 306 0.17 -4.21 -4.90
C GLY A 306 1.34 -3.25 -4.59
N SER A 307 2.13 -3.51 -3.55
CA SER A 307 3.37 -2.74 -3.29
C SER A 307 4.55 -3.30 -4.10
N ASP A 308 5.28 -2.45 -4.82
CA ASP A 308 6.53 -2.84 -5.48
C ASP A 308 7.67 -2.86 -4.47
N ILE A 309 7.84 -4.01 -3.82
CA ILE A 309 8.89 -4.23 -2.83
C ILE A 309 10.30 -4.09 -3.43
N ALA A 310 10.47 -4.40 -4.72
CA ALA A 310 11.77 -4.33 -5.37
C ALA A 310 12.19 -2.87 -5.58
N ALA A 311 11.26 -2.00 -5.98
CA ALA A 311 11.53 -0.57 -6.08
C ALA A 311 11.88 0.05 -4.72
N GLU A 312 11.10 -0.26 -3.67
CA GLU A 312 11.30 0.36 -2.36
C GLU A 312 12.56 -0.12 -1.63
N LEU A 313 12.90 -1.41 -1.73
CA LEU A 313 14.10 -1.93 -1.07
C LEU A 313 15.40 -1.62 -1.82
N ARG A 314 15.34 -1.34 -3.13
CA ARG A 314 16.52 -0.98 -3.93
C ARG A 314 17.18 0.32 -3.49
N GLU A 315 16.44 1.22 -2.84
CA GLU A 315 17.01 2.45 -2.27
C GLU A 315 17.79 2.21 -0.96
N ILE A 316 17.59 1.04 -0.32
CA ILE A 316 18.12 0.74 1.02
C ILE A 316 19.17 -0.38 0.97
N LEU A 317 18.96 -1.42 0.16
CA LEU A 317 19.79 -2.63 0.09
C LEU A 317 20.68 -2.65 -1.16
N GLU A 318 21.84 -3.29 -1.05
CA GLU A 318 22.68 -3.65 -2.19
C GLU A 318 21.99 -4.70 -3.08
N GLU A 319 22.36 -4.79 -4.36
CA GLU A 319 21.64 -5.64 -5.34
C GLU A 319 21.67 -7.13 -4.98
N ASP A 320 22.77 -7.62 -4.41
CA ASP A 320 22.93 -9.02 -4.00
C ASP A 320 21.97 -9.38 -2.85
N ASP A 321 21.90 -8.53 -1.82
CA ASP A 321 21.01 -8.72 -0.67
C ASP A 321 19.55 -8.57 -1.08
N LEU A 322 19.25 -7.62 -1.97
CA LEU A 322 17.92 -7.44 -2.54
C LEU A 322 17.46 -8.71 -3.28
N ALA A 323 18.33 -9.28 -4.13
CA ALA A 323 18.02 -10.50 -4.85
C ALA A 323 17.73 -11.69 -3.90
N LEU A 324 18.48 -11.79 -2.79
CA LEU A 324 18.24 -12.79 -1.76
C LEU A 324 16.87 -12.60 -1.09
N VAL A 325 16.54 -11.37 -0.69
CA VAL A 325 15.25 -11.05 -0.03
C VAL A 325 14.07 -11.27 -0.98
N LEU A 326 14.20 -10.92 -2.27
CA LEU A 326 13.13 -11.10 -3.26
C LEU A 326 12.83 -12.57 -3.56
N ARG A 327 13.86 -13.44 -3.52
CA ARG A 327 13.75 -14.90 -3.68
C ARG A 327 13.12 -15.60 -2.48
N ALA A 328 13.20 -15.02 -1.29
CA ALA A 328 12.62 -15.61 -0.10
C ALA A 328 11.08 -15.59 -0.15
N GLU A 329 10.46 -16.71 0.22
CA GLU A 329 8.99 -16.79 0.39
C GLU A 329 8.53 -15.81 1.48
N HIS A 330 9.20 -15.85 2.63
CA HIS A 330 8.90 -14.99 3.78
C HIS A 330 9.96 -13.90 3.97
N ARG A 331 9.84 -12.84 3.16
CA ARG A 331 10.79 -11.72 3.05
C ARG A 331 11.17 -11.02 4.36
N PRO A 332 10.24 -10.63 5.26
CA PRO A 332 10.63 -9.99 6.53
C PRO A 332 11.39 -10.93 7.48
N ASN A 333 11.16 -12.25 7.41
CA ASN A 333 11.93 -13.22 8.18
C ASN A 333 13.34 -13.40 7.60
N CYS A 334 13.48 -13.34 6.26
CA CYS A 334 14.80 -13.33 5.62
C CYS A 334 15.64 -12.15 6.14
N LEU A 335 15.07 -10.94 6.25
CA LEU A 335 15.75 -9.80 6.83
C LEU A 335 16.11 -9.99 8.31
N ILE A 336 15.23 -10.60 9.12
CA ILE A 336 15.58 -10.96 10.51
C ILE A 336 16.80 -11.90 10.57
N GLN A 337 16.90 -12.86 9.66
CA GLN A 337 18.08 -13.74 9.59
C GLN A 337 19.35 -12.96 9.20
N LEU A 338 19.26 -12.06 8.22
CA LEU A 338 20.38 -11.18 7.84
C LEU A 338 20.84 -10.28 8.99
N ILE A 339 19.90 -9.71 9.74
CA ILE A 339 20.17 -8.95 10.97
C ILE A 339 20.88 -9.85 12.00
N THR A 340 20.35 -11.04 12.26
CA THR A 340 20.90 -11.98 13.24
C THR A 340 22.33 -12.39 12.90
N HIS A 341 22.61 -12.71 11.64
CA HIS A 341 23.96 -13.03 11.17
C HIS A 341 24.91 -11.83 11.24
N SER A 342 24.41 -10.63 10.94
CA SER A 342 25.19 -9.39 11.05
C SER A 342 25.58 -9.10 12.49
N VAL A 343 24.65 -9.27 13.44
CA VAL A 343 24.93 -9.12 14.88
C VAL A 343 25.97 -10.12 15.37
N LYS A 344 25.94 -11.37 14.89
CA LYS A 344 26.97 -12.38 15.20
C LYS A 344 28.35 -12.04 14.64
N SER A 345 28.40 -11.40 13.47
CA SER A 345 29.65 -11.05 12.78
C SER A 345 30.40 -9.88 13.44
N ILE A 346 29.68 -9.02 14.17
CA ILE A 346 30.24 -7.88 14.88
C ILE A 346 30.59 -8.30 16.33
N LYS A 347 31.71 -7.80 16.84
CA LYS A 347 32.12 -8.05 18.23
C LYS A 347 31.34 -7.17 19.18
N PHE A 348 30.34 -7.75 19.81
CA PHE A 348 29.55 -7.16 20.91
C PHE A 348 29.83 -7.92 22.21
N GLU A 349 29.74 -7.23 23.35
CA GLU A 349 29.75 -7.86 24.67
C GLU A 349 28.47 -8.71 24.87
N ASP A 350 28.51 -9.75 25.71
CA ASP A 350 27.38 -10.66 25.90
C ASP A 350 26.11 -9.94 26.38
N GLY A 351 26.25 -8.90 27.21
CA GLY A 351 25.13 -8.05 27.63
C GLY A 351 24.52 -7.23 26.48
N GLU A 352 25.35 -6.71 25.58
CA GLU A 352 24.94 -5.96 24.39
C GLU A 352 24.23 -6.89 23.39
N ARG A 353 24.75 -8.11 23.19
CA ARG A 353 24.14 -9.14 22.35
C ARG A 353 22.76 -9.53 22.85
N SER A 354 22.61 -9.74 24.15
CA SER A 354 21.31 -10.07 24.77
C SER A 354 20.27 -8.95 24.55
N ALA A 355 20.70 -7.69 24.62
CA ALA A 355 19.82 -6.56 24.34
C ALA A 355 19.42 -6.45 22.85
N LEU A 356 20.33 -6.75 21.92
CA LEU A 356 19.99 -6.83 20.48
C LEU A 356 19.05 -8.00 20.19
N ASP A 357 19.28 -9.17 20.79
CA ASP A 357 18.43 -10.35 20.63
C ASP A 357 17.01 -10.11 21.13
N THR A 358 16.85 -9.32 22.20
CA THR A 358 15.54 -8.85 22.66
C THR A 358 14.82 -8.02 21.60
N ASN A 359 15.52 -7.14 20.87
CA ASN A 359 14.92 -6.37 19.78
C ASN A 359 14.56 -7.25 18.57
N ILE A 360 15.42 -8.22 18.24
CA ILE A 360 15.14 -9.22 17.19
C ILE A 360 13.88 -10.02 17.54
N SER A 361 13.75 -10.45 18.80
CA SER A 361 12.55 -11.13 19.30
C SER A 361 11.30 -10.26 19.15
N GLN A 362 11.40 -8.94 19.41
CA GLN A 362 10.29 -8.00 19.20
C GLN A 362 9.88 -7.86 17.73
N PHE A 363 10.83 -7.97 16.79
CA PHE A 363 10.51 -8.00 15.36
C PHE A 363 9.73 -9.25 14.99
N THR A 364 10.18 -10.43 15.42
CA THR A 364 9.48 -11.71 15.18
C THR A 364 8.08 -11.71 15.79
N GLU A 365 7.93 -11.18 17.01
CA GLU A 365 6.63 -11.01 17.67
C GLU A 365 5.71 -10.09 16.86
N SER A 366 6.25 -8.98 16.35
CA SER A 366 5.48 -8.02 15.55
C SER A 366 5.01 -8.62 14.22
N ILE A 367 5.84 -9.41 13.54
CA ILE A 367 5.42 -10.18 12.36
C ILE A 367 4.25 -11.08 12.72
N SER A 368 4.39 -11.88 13.79
CA SER A 368 3.37 -12.85 14.20
C SER A 368 2.02 -12.18 14.49
N VAL A 369 2.05 -11.00 15.15
CA VAL A 369 0.83 -10.21 15.41
C VAL A 369 0.25 -9.66 14.10
N CYS A 370 1.06 -9.12 13.20
CA CYS A 370 0.60 -8.60 11.91
C CYS A 370 0.01 -9.70 11.01
N GLU A 371 0.65 -10.87 10.95
CA GLU A 371 0.14 -12.04 10.21
C GLU A 371 -1.16 -12.58 10.82
N ARG A 372 -1.26 -12.62 12.16
CA ARG A 372 -2.51 -12.97 12.83
C ARG A 372 -3.60 -11.99 12.45
N LEU A 373 -3.34 -10.69 12.53
CA LEU A 373 -4.31 -9.66 12.18
C LEU A 373 -4.81 -9.81 10.74
N ILE A 374 -3.93 -10.06 9.75
CA ILE A 374 -4.37 -10.19 8.36
C ILE A 374 -5.07 -11.53 8.07
N ARG A 375 -4.61 -12.64 8.67
CA ARG A 375 -5.12 -14.00 8.37
C ARG A 375 -6.34 -14.41 9.18
N THR A 376 -6.55 -13.83 10.36
CA THR A 376 -7.66 -14.17 11.25
C THR A 376 -8.64 -13.01 11.34
N PRO A 377 -9.67 -12.94 10.46
CA PRO A 377 -10.67 -11.89 10.51
C PRO A 377 -11.63 -12.10 11.70
N ILE A 378 -12.54 -11.14 11.93
CA ILE A 378 -13.62 -11.31 12.90
C ILE A 378 -14.44 -12.55 12.49
N PRO A 379 -14.91 -13.40 13.43
CA PRO A 379 -15.64 -14.61 13.09
C PRO A 379 -16.75 -14.36 12.07
N LEU A 380 -16.69 -15.06 10.93
CA LEU A 380 -17.60 -14.82 9.78
C LEU A 380 -19.08 -15.02 10.13
N ALA A 381 -19.38 -15.87 11.12
CA ALA A 381 -20.75 -16.04 11.61
C ALA A 381 -21.31 -14.73 12.15
N TYR A 382 -20.48 -13.93 12.83
CA TYR A 382 -20.86 -12.66 13.43
C TYR A 382 -21.15 -11.60 12.35
N THR A 383 -20.24 -11.43 11.38
CA THR A 383 -20.40 -10.46 10.29
C THR A 383 -21.61 -10.80 9.39
N ARG A 384 -21.81 -12.08 9.07
CA ARG A 384 -22.97 -12.56 8.30
C ARG A 384 -24.28 -12.38 9.04
N LEU A 385 -24.33 -12.69 10.34
CA LEU A 385 -25.54 -12.55 11.15
C LEU A 385 -25.97 -11.08 11.21
N THR A 386 -25.06 -10.18 11.55
CA THR A 386 -25.33 -8.74 11.66
C THR A 386 -25.85 -8.17 10.33
N SER A 387 -25.18 -8.49 9.22
CA SER A 387 -25.60 -8.04 7.88
C SER A 387 -26.99 -8.56 7.50
N ARG A 388 -27.27 -9.86 7.72
CA ARG A 388 -28.57 -10.46 7.41
C ARG A 388 -29.70 -9.88 8.24
N ILE A 389 -29.49 -9.70 9.55
CA ILE A 389 -30.50 -9.09 10.43
C ILE A 389 -30.73 -7.64 10.00
N LEU A 390 -29.68 -6.88 9.69
CA LEU A 390 -29.80 -5.50 9.23
C LEU A 390 -30.64 -5.38 7.95
N VAL A 391 -30.38 -6.24 6.96
CA VAL A 391 -31.13 -6.29 5.70
C VAL A 391 -32.59 -6.69 5.95
N LEU A 392 -32.84 -7.78 6.68
CA LEU A 392 -34.20 -8.23 7.00
C LEU A 392 -35.00 -7.17 7.76
N TRP A 393 -34.35 -6.46 8.68
CA TRP A 393 -34.96 -5.38 9.44
C TRP A 393 -35.28 -4.16 8.56
N HIS A 394 -34.48 -3.83 7.55
CA HIS A 394 -34.83 -2.75 6.62
C HIS A 394 -35.89 -3.16 5.60
N LEU A 395 -35.95 -4.44 5.22
CA LEU A 395 -36.96 -4.97 4.29
C LEU A 395 -38.38 -4.87 4.86
N ALA A 396 -38.57 -5.13 6.15
CA ALA A 396 -39.87 -5.05 6.80
C ALA A 396 -40.22 -3.63 7.33
N LEU A 397 -39.25 -2.71 7.38
CA LEU A 397 -39.42 -1.34 7.89
C LEU A 397 -40.54 -0.55 7.16
N PRO A 398 -40.62 -0.53 5.81
CA PRO A 398 -41.65 0.24 5.13
C PRO A 398 -43.08 -0.25 5.38
N VAL A 399 -43.26 -1.55 5.66
CA VAL A 399 -44.58 -2.13 5.98
C VAL A 399 -45.03 -1.69 7.37
N VAL A 400 -44.09 -1.57 8.32
CA VAL A 400 -44.39 -1.18 9.69
C VAL A 400 -44.64 0.32 9.84
N LEU A 401 -43.91 1.16 9.10
CA LEU A 401 -44.05 2.62 9.18
C LEU A 401 -45.27 3.17 8.41
N TRP A 402 -45.95 2.35 7.63
CA TRP A 402 -47.01 2.82 6.74
C TRP A 402 -48.16 3.50 7.49
N ASP A 403 -48.61 2.92 8.61
CA ASP A 403 -49.77 3.40 9.37
C ASP A 403 -49.53 4.79 10.00
N ASP A 404 -48.28 5.10 10.37
CA ASP A 404 -47.93 6.38 11.01
C ASP A 404 -47.49 7.46 10.01
N CYS A 405 -46.79 7.08 8.94
CA CYS A 405 -46.05 8.00 8.08
C CYS A 405 -46.59 8.12 6.63
N HIS A 406 -47.36 7.14 6.15
CA HIS A 406 -47.78 7.05 4.74
C HIS A 406 -46.60 7.32 3.77
N TRP A 407 -46.68 8.32 2.88
CA TRP A 407 -45.63 8.68 1.93
C TRP A 407 -44.30 9.11 2.56
N VAL A 408 -44.32 9.58 3.82
CA VAL A 408 -43.10 9.92 4.58
C VAL A 408 -42.26 8.65 4.88
N VAL A 409 -42.81 7.45 4.68
CA VAL A 409 -42.08 6.18 4.82
C VAL A 409 -40.85 6.11 3.90
N VAL A 410 -40.91 6.68 2.70
CA VAL A 410 -39.81 6.64 1.72
C VAL A 410 -38.59 7.45 2.21
N PRO A 411 -38.71 8.74 2.56
CA PRO A 411 -37.58 9.47 3.14
C PRO A 411 -37.16 8.92 4.52
N ALA A 412 -38.09 8.41 5.33
CA ALA A 412 -37.75 7.82 6.62
C ALA A 412 -36.88 6.55 6.49
N THR A 413 -37.26 5.63 5.60
CA THR A 413 -36.49 4.42 5.31
C THR A 413 -35.14 4.74 4.68
N PHE A 414 -35.07 5.76 3.80
CA PHE A 414 -33.80 6.25 3.25
C PHE A 414 -32.84 6.70 4.36
N ILE A 415 -33.30 7.57 5.27
CA ILE A 415 -32.47 8.10 6.36
C ILE A 415 -32.04 6.98 7.31
N SER A 416 -32.94 6.06 7.66
CA SER A 416 -32.61 4.90 8.50
C SER A 416 -31.57 3.99 7.84
N ALA A 417 -31.79 3.61 6.58
CA ALA A 417 -30.89 2.75 5.83
C ALA A 417 -29.51 3.41 5.67
N ALA A 418 -29.48 4.68 5.25
CA ALA A 418 -28.24 5.44 5.12
C ALA A 418 -27.46 5.50 6.45
N SER A 419 -28.16 5.59 7.59
CA SER A 419 -27.52 5.66 8.91
C SER A 419 -26.98 4.30 9.37
N LEU A 420 -27.80 3.25 9.36
CA LEU A 420 -27.44 1.95 9.94
C LEU A 420 -26.49 1.15 9.04
N PHE A 421 -26.67 1.19 7.71
CA PHE A 421 -25.70 0.58 6.79
C PHE A 421 -24.36 1.34 6.81
N CYS A 422 -24.35 2.67 7.01
CA CYS A 422 -23.10 3.42 7.18
C CYS A 422 -22.31 2.95 8.41
N ILE A 423 -22.99 2.68 9.54
CA ILE A 423 -22.32 2.14 10.73
C ILE A 423 -21.74 0.76 10.45
N GLU A 424 -22.47 -0.11 9.76
CA GLU A 424 -21.97 -1.44 9.37
C GLU A 424 -20.74 -1.32 8.45
N GLU A 425 -20.83 -0.48 7.43
CA GLU A 425 -19.78 -0.27 6.43
C GLU A 425 -18.51 0.32 7.06
N VAL A 426 -18.64 1.28 7.98
CA VAL A 426 -17.50 1.79 8.75
C VAL A 426 -16.84 0.67 9.56
N GLY A 427 -17.63 -0.26 10.11
CA GLY A 427 -17.11 -1.46 10.76
C GLY A 427 -16.24 -2.31 9.81
N VAL A 428 -16.74 -2.60 8.60
CA VAL A 428 -16.00 -3.34 7.57
C VAL A 428 -14.71 -2.61 7.19
N LEU A 429 -14.77 -1.30 6.97
CA LEU A 429 -13.59 -0.52 6.59
C LEU A 429 -12.50 -0.60 7.66
N ILE A 430 -12.85 -0.44 8.94
CA ILE A 430 -11.89 -0.46 10.06
C ILE A 430 -11.36 -1.88 10.33
N GLU A 431 -12.09 -2.93 9.93
CA GLU A 431 -11.70 -4.33 10.09
C GLU A 431 -10.38 -4.67 9.36
N GLU A 432 -10.06 -3.94 8.27
CA GLU A 432 -8.80 -4.00 7.51
C GLU A 432 -7.87 -2.82 7.88
N PRO A 433 -6.97 -2.98 8.87
CA PRO A 433 -6.27 -1.83 9.41
C PRO A 433 -5.12 -1.33 8.52
N PHE A 434 -4.33 -2.22 7.92
CA PHE A 434 -3.06 -1.83 7.27
C PHE A 434 -3.21 -0.81 6.13
N PRO A 435 -4.22 -0.88 5.24
CA PRO A 435 -4.45 0.14 4.22
C PRO A 435 -4.91 1.50 4.80
N ILE A 436 -5.48 1.52 6.00
CA ILE A 436 -5.92 2.74 6.70
C ILE A 436 -4.75 3.42 7.41
N LEU A 437 -3.75 2.66 7.85
CA LEU A 437 -2.56 3.22 8.48
C LEU A 437 -1.67 3.94 7.46
N ALA A 438 -0.99 5.01 7.92
CA ALA A 438 0.01 5.73 7.12
C ALA A 438 1.36 5.00 7.11
N LEU A 439 1.39 3.72 6.70
CA LEU A 439 2.57 2.86 6.83
C LEU A 439 3.79 3.41 6.07
N ASP A 440 3.61 3.94 4.86
CA ASP A 440 4.67 4.59 4.07
C ASP A 440 5.35 5.72 4.85
N ARG A 441 4.54 6.60 5.44
CA ARG A 441 5.05 7.73 6.22
C ARG A 441 5.70 7.25 7.51
N MET A 442 5.20 6.17 8.12
CA MET A 442 5.83 5.55 9.30
C MET A 442 7.22 4.98 8.97
N CYS A 443 7.37 4.27 7.85
CA CYS A 443 8.67 3.78 7.38
C CYS A 443 9.64 4.93 7.03
N ALA A 444 9.17 5.95 6.31
CA ALA A 444 9.96 7.14 6.02
C ALA A 444 10.40 7.84 7.32
N LYS A 445 9.52 7.93 8.32
CA LYS A 445 9.84 8.54 9.61
C LYS A 445 10.84 7.72 10.42
N ALA A 446 10.81 6.39 10.34
CA ALA A 446 11.85 5.55 10.93
C ALA A 446 13.22 5.86 10.36
N THR A 447 13.29 5.99 9.02
CA THR A 447 14.53 6.32 8.30
C THR A 447 15.06 7.69 8.71
N GLU A 448 14.21 8.72 8.69
CA GLU A 448 14.56 10.07 9.18
C GLU A 448 15.11 10.04 10.61
N ASN A 449 14.43 9.33 11.53
CA ASN A 449 14.81 9.28 12.93
C ASN A 449 16.17 8.58 13.14
N ILE A 450 16.46 7.52 12.38
CA ILE A 450 17.73 6.79 12.47
C ILE A 450 18.87 7.65 11.91
N GLN A 451 18.63 8.35 10.80
CA GLN A 451 19.60 9.29 10.22
C GLN A 451 19.89 10.46 11.17
N GLU A 452 18.87 11.05 11.78
CA GLU A 452 19.01 12.12 12.78
C GLU A 452 19.81 11.62 13.99
N LEU A 453 19.53 10.41 14.47
CA LEU A 453 20.24 9.81 15.59
C LEU A 453 21.72 9.57 15.28
N ALA A 454 22.04 9.11 14.06
CA ALA A 454 23.41 8.94 13.61
C ALA A 454 24.16 10.28 13.61
N ALA A 455 23.53 11.35 13.12
CA ALA A 455 24.09 12.71 13.14
C ALA A 455 24.31 13.23 14.58
N LEU A 456 23.33 13.02 15.47
CA LEU A 456 23.42 13.43 16.87
C LEU A 456 24.52 12.68 17.64
N GLN A 457 24.76 11.40 17.36
CA GLN A 457 25.87 10.66 17.97
C GLN A 457 27.23 11.25 17.61
N VAL A 458 27.44 11.59 16.34
CA VAL A 458 28.69 12.23 15.89
C VAL A 458 28.88 13.58 16.60
N GLN A 459 27.82 14.40 16.67
CA GLN A 459 27.86 15.69 17.36
C GLN A 459 28.16 15.53 18.87
N ALA A 460 27.51 14.58 19.53
CA ALA A 460 27.70 14.30 20.95
C ALA A 460 29.14 13.82 21.24
N GLN A 461 29.69 12.95 20.39
CA GLN A 461 31.06 12.44 20.54
C GLN A 461 32.10 13.57 20.37
N VAL A 462 31.91 14.47 19.40
CA VAL A 462 32.76 15.66 19.21
C VAL A 462 32.64 16.62 20.40
N HIS A 463 31.44 16.83 20.93
CA HIS A 463 31.24 17.69 22.09
C HIS A 463 31.92 17.13 23.35
N LEU A 464 31.75 15.84 23.63
CA LEU A 464 32.32 15.17 24.80
C LEU A 464 33.86 15.15 24.73
N THR A 465 34.44 14.81 23.59
CA THR A 465 35.90 14.86 23.40
C THR A 465 36.46 16.27 23.61
N ARG A 466 35.80 17.30 23.06
CA ARG A 466 36.17 18.71 23.30
C ARG A 466 36.08 19.10 24.77
N LYS A 467 35.04 18.68 25.48
CA LYS A 467 34.85 18.96 26.92
C LYS A 467 35.93 18.27 27.77
N THR A 468 36.26 17.03 27.44
CA THR A 468 37.33 16.27 28.12
C THR A 468 38.68 16.94 27.89
N MET A 469 39.02 17.33 26.66
CA MET A 469 40.27 18.05 26.37
C MET A 469 40.37 19.38 27.15
N LYS A 470 39.29 20.18 27.19
CA LYS A 470 39.28 21.43 27.97
C LYS A 470 39.51 21.20 29.46
N LYS A 471 38.92 20.15 30.04
CA LYS A 471 39.08 19.81 31.46
C LYS A 471 40.49 19.30 31.77
N VAL A 472 41.10 18.55 30.86
CA VAL A 472 42.52 18.14 30.98
C VAL A 472 43.43 19.37 30.94
N VAL A 473 43.20 20.31 30.02
CA VAL A 473 43.99 21.55 29.93
C VAL A 473 43.81 22.43 31.19
N SER A 474 42.59 22.61 31.71
CA SER A 474 42.39 23.41 32.93
C SER A 474 43.05 22.80 34.17
N ASN A 475 43.02 21.47 34.29
CA ASN A 475 43.61 20.75 35.42
C ASN A 475 45.14 20.61 35.28
N GLY A 476 45.68 20.72 34.07
CA GLY A 476 47.13 20.73 33.80
C GLY A 476 47.78 22.09 34.03
N VAL A 477 47.03 23.18 34.03
CA VAL A 477 47.53 24.55 34.32
C VAL A 477 47.53 24.87 35.83
N THR A 478 46.94 24.00 36.66
CA THR A 478 46.85 24.16 38.13
C THR A 478 47.84 23.29 38.92
N ARG A 479 48.77 22.62 38.23
CA ARG A 479 49.96 21.96 38.81
C ARG A 479 51.21 22.65 38.30
#